data_AF-A0A1X7BP82-F1
#
_entry.id   AF-A0A1X7BP82-F1
#
_cell.length_a   1.000
_cell.length_b   1.000
_cell.length_c   1.000
_cell.angle_alpha   90.00
_cell.angle_beta   90.00
_cell.angle_gamma   90.00
#
_symmetry.space_group_name_H-M   'P 1'
#
loop_
_entity.id
_entity.type
_entity.pdbx_description
1 polymer ?
#
loop_
_entity_poly.entity_id
_entity_poly.type
_entity_poly.pdbx_seq_one_letter_code
_entity_poly.pdbx_strand_id
1 'polypeptide(L)'
;MKTKTIIFSALAVLIAAPALAQSGQHCAPRDMVVDRLAKKYGETRQSMGLGANNAVVEVFASDKSGSWTITVTSANGVTCLVASGQAFEELAEVLPADGNDA
;
A
#
# COMPACT_ATOMS: atom_id res chain seq x y z
N MET A 1 -31.50 -63.91 4.72
CA MET A 1 -31.60 -62.53 4.19
C MET A 1 -31.05 -61.60 5.27
N LYS A 2 -29.73 -61.35 5.36
CA LYS A 2 -28.94 -60.29 4.68
C LYS A 2 -29.59 -58.90 4.70
N THR A 3 -29.43 -58.17 5.80
CA THR A 3 -29.64 -56.71 5.85
C THR A 3 -28.25 -56.07 5.85
N LYS A 4 -27.83 -55.51 4.71
CA LYS A 4 -26.56 -54.79 4.57
C LYS A 4 -26.80 -53.32 4.92
N THR A 5 -26.24 -52.88 6.04
CA THR A 5 -26.19 -51.47 6.44
C THR A 5 -25.25 -50.72 5.49
N ILE A 6 -25.79 -49.78 4.71
CA ILE A 6 -25.01 -48.92 3.81
C ILE A 6 -24.60 -47.68 4.62
N ILE A 7 -23.31 -47.56 4.92
CA ILE A 7 -22.71 -46.39 5.56
C ILE A 7 -22.46 -45.35 4.45
N PHE A 8 -23.30 -44.33 4.38
CA PHE A 8 -23.05 -43.15 3.53
C PHE A 8 -21.94 -42.31 4.17
N SER A 9 -20.73 -42.36 3.61
CA SER A 9 -19.67 -41.41 3.95
C SER A 9 -20.05 -40.04 3.40
N ALA A 10 -20.34 -39.09 4.29
CA ALA A 10 -20.58 -37.71 3.93
C ALA A 10 -19.25 -37.06 3.49
N LEU A 11 -19.08 -36.87 2.18
CA LEU A 11 -17.95 -36.15 1.61
C LEU A 11 -18.17 -34.65 1.86
N ALA A 12 -17.53 -34.10 2.88
CA ALA A 12 -17.53 -32.67 3.15
C ALA A 12 -16.72 -31.95 2.05
N VAL A 13 -17.43 -31.34 1.10
CA VAL A 13 -16.81 -30.48 0.08
C VAL A 13 -16.44 -29.16 0.76
N LEU A 14 -15.15 -28.94 1.03
CA LEU A 14 -14.65 -27.62 1.42
C LEU A 14 -14.73 -26.70 0.20
N ILE A 15 -15.68 -25.77 0.23
CA ILE A 15 -15.78 -24.71 -0.76
C ILE A 15 -14.73 -23.66 -0.40
N ALA A 16 -13.62 -23.61 -1.13
CA ALA A 16 -12.64 -22.55 -1.00
C ALA A 16 -13.26 -21.25 -1.55
N ALA A 17 -13.72 -20.37 -0.66
CA ALA A 17 -14.14 -19.03 -1.06
C ALA A 17 -12.91 -18.23 -1.53
N PRO A 18 -13.02 -17.42 -2.61
CA PRO A 18 -11.94 -16.55 -3.03
C PRO A 18 -11.64 -15.55 -1.90
N ALA A 19 -10.40 -15.53 -1.42
CA ALA A 19 -9.93 -14.48 -0.54
C ALA A 19 -9.87 -13.18 -1.35
N LEU A 20 -10.82 -12.28 -1.14
CA LEU A 20 -10.73 -10.92 -1.67
C LEU A 20 -9.53 -10.25 -1.01
N ALA A 21 -8.43 -10.12 -1.77
CA ALA A 21 -7.27 -9.35 -1.39
C ALA A 21 -7.72 -7.97 -0.91
N GLN A 22 -7.44 -7.65 0.34
CA GLN A 22 -7.91 -6.45 1.01
C GLN A 22 -7.10 -5.22 0.56
N SER A 23 -7.10 -4.92 -0.73
CA SER A 23 -6.44 -3.74 -1.31
C SER A 23 -7.07 -2.41 -0.87
N GLY A 24 -8.12 -2.43 -0.03
CA GLY A 24 -8.78 -1.25 0.55
C GLY A 24 -8.51 -0.98 2.04
N GLN A 25 -7.70 -1.78 2.75
CA GLN A 25 -7.54 -1.63 4.21
C GLN A 25 -6.73 -0.39 4.64
N HIS A 26 -6.03 0.26 3.71
CA HIS A 26 -5.19 1.42 4.01
C HIS A 26 -5.53 2.65 3.16
N CYS A 27 -6.80 2.76 2.77
CA CYS A 27 -7.30 3.88 1.97
C CYS A 27 -8.30 4.72 2.77
N ALA A 28 -8.25 6.04 2.58
CA ALA A 28 -9.19 6.99 3.16
C ALA A 28 -9.24 8.28 2.32
N PRO A 29 -10.23 9.16 2.53
CA PRO A 29 -10.16 10.54 2.07
C PRO A 29 -8.80 11.18 2.37
N ARG A 30 -8.28 11.91 1.38
CA ARG A 30 -6.93 12.47 1.41
C ARG A 30 -6.63 13.32 2.64
N ASP A 31 -7.56 14.20 2.99
CA ASP A 31 -7.45 15.10 4.13
C ASP A 31 -7.23 14.33 5.43
N MET A 32 -7.96 13.23 5.66
CA MET A 32 -7.78 12.37 6.83
C MET A 32 -6.42 11.67 6.84
N VAL A 33 -5.92 11.22 5.68
CA VAL A 33 -4.60 10.59 5.59
C VAL A 33 -3.51 11.61 5.92
N VAL A 34 -3.49 12.75 5.24
CA VAL A 34 -2.47 13.79 5.42
C VAL A 34 -2.50 14.35 6.84
N ASP A 35 -3.69 14.61 7.39
CA ASP A 35 -3.84 15.09 8.77
C ASP A 35 -3.30 14.08 9.78
N ARG A 36 -3.55 12.79 9.57
CA ARG A 36 -3.03 11.73 10.44
C ARG A 36 -1.51 11.60 10.33
N LEU A 37 -0.94 11.65 9.13
CA LEU A 37 0.52 11.61 8.92
C LEU A 37 1.19 12.78 9.65
N ALA A 38 0.65 13.99 9.51
CA ALA A 38 1.16 15.17 10.19
C ALA A 38 1.02 15.08 11.71
N LYS A 39 -0.18 14.81 12.24
CA LYS A 39 -0.45 14.88 13.69
C LYS A 39 0.12 13.70 14.47
N LYS A 40 0.04 12.48 13.92
CA LYS A 40 0.41 11.27 14.66
C LYS A 40 1.88 10.92 14.47
N TYR A 41 2.38 11.06 13.24
CA TYR A 41 3.73 10.62 12.88
C TYR A 41 4.71 11.78 12.75
N GLY A 42 4.22 13.02 12.69
CA GLY A 42 5.05 14.20 12.47
C GLY A 42 5.62 14.24 11.07
N GLU A 43 5.00 13.54 10.11
CA GLU A 43 5.49 13.45 8.75
C GLU A 43 5.00 14.64 7.92
N THR A 44 5.93 15.22 7.16
CA THR A 44 5.66 16.24 6.14
C THR A 44 5.99 15.68 4.78
N ARG A 45 5.40 16.26 3.73
CA ARG A 45 5.61 15.81 2.35
C ARG A 45 7.00 16.20 1.87
N GLN A 46 7.74 15.22 1.37
CA GLN A 46 9.11 15.37 0.85
C GLN A 46 9.14 15.40 -0.67
N SER A 47 8.27 14.62 -1.33
CA SER A 47 8.19 14.62 -2.80
C SER A 47 6.78 14.35 -3.30
N MET A 48 6.53 14.72 -4.56
CA MET A 48 5.26 14.52 -5.25
C MET A 48 5.48 14.32 -6.75
N GLY A 49 4.76 13.39 -7.35
CA GLY A 49 4.72 13.17 -8.79
C GLY A 49 3.34 12.70 -9.27
N LEU A 50 3.10 12.82 -10.57
CA LEU A 50 1.94 12.20 -11.21
C LEU A 50 2.32 10.80 -11.69
N GLY A 51 1.58 9.80 -11.24
CA GLY A 51 1.59 8.45 -11.78
C GLY A 51 0.59 8.30 -12.93
N ALA A 52 0.39 7.06 -13.36
CA ALA A 52 -0.66 6.72 -14.32
C ALA A 52 -2.06 7.07 -13.79
N ASN A 53 -3.04 7.20 -14.69
CA ASN A 53 -4.44 7.46 -14.37
C ASN A 53 -4.67 8.73 -13.52
N ASN A 54 -3.83 9.75 -13.71
CA ASN A 54 -3.88 11.02 -12.97
C ASN A 54 -3.80 10.83 -11.44
N ALA A 55 -3.17 9.74 -10.98
CA ALA A 55 -2.92 9.52 -9.57
C ALA A 55 -1.72 10.35 -9.11
N VAL A 56 -1.82 10.94 -7.93
CA VAL A 56 -0.71 11.66 -7.29
C VAL A 56 0.02 10.69 -6.37
N VAL A 57 1.33 10.51 -6.59
CA VAL A 57 2.21 9.72 -5.72
C VAL A 57 3.01 10.68 -4.87
N GLU A 58 3.04 10.46 -3.56
CA GLU A 58 3.74 11.33 -2.61
C GLU A 58 4.52 10.50 -1.60
N VAL A 59 5.67 11.05 -1.18
CA VAL A 59 6.45 10.54 -0.05
C VAL A 59 6.34 11.54 1.09
N PHE A 60 6.02 11.04 2.28
CA PHE A 60 5.97 11.78 3.53
C PHE A 60 7.03 11.21 4.49
N ALA A 61 7.70 12.06 5.25
CA ALA A 61 8.71 11.64 6.22
C ALA A 61 8.84 12.61 7.38
N SER A 62 9.41 12.13 8.49
CA SER A 62 9.69 12.91 9.69
C SER A 62 11.11 12.66 10.18
N ASP A 63 11.94 13.70 10.21
CA ASP A 63 13.30 13.61 10.78
C ASP A 63 13.27 13.36 12.29
N LYS A 64 12.18 13.79 12.96
CA LYS A 64 12.04 13.67 14.40
C LYS A 64 11.70 12.26 14.84
N SER A 65 10.75 11.61 14.16
CA SER A 65 10.32 10.25 14.51
C SER A 65 11.07 9.18 13.72
N GLY A 66 11.73 9.56 12.62
CA GLY A 66 12.36 8.65 11.67
C GLY A 66 11.38 7.95 10.73
N SER A 67 10.07 8.19 10.87
CA SER A 67 9.05 7.50 10.08
C SER A 67 8.92 8.06 8.67
N TRP A 68 8.45 7.20 7.76
CA TRP A 68 8.04 7.61 6.42
C TRP A 68 6.86 6.81 5.89
N THR A 69 6.14 7.40 4.95
CA THR A 69 4.98 6.83 4.28
C THR A 69 4.96 7.24 2.80
N ILE A 70 4.70 6.27 1.91
CA ILE A 70 4.38 6.53 0.50
C ILE A 70 2.88 6.38 0.31
N THR A 71 2.27 7.35 -0.36
CA THR A 71 0.84 7.36 -0.67
C THR A 71 0.58 7.47 -2.16
N VAL A 72 -0.58 6.95 -2.57
CA VAL A 72 -1.14 7.16 -3.91
C VAL A 72 -2.55 7.72 -3.75
N THR A 73 -2.79 8.90 -4.31
CA THR A 73 -4.09 9.58 -4.32
C THR A 73 -4.70 9.49 -5.72
N SER A 74 -5.84 8.84 -5.87
CA SER A 74 -6.59 8.86 -7.13
C SER A 74 -7.36 10.17 -7.33
N ALA A 75 -7.73 10.47 -8.58
CA ALA A 75 -8.45 11.70 -8.94
C ALA A 75 -9.81 11.90 -8.23
N ASN A 76 -10.38 10.84 -7.65
CA ASN A 76 -11.59 10.90 -6.82
C ASN A 76 -11.31 11.30 -5.36
N GLY A 77 -10.05 11.64 -5.00
CA GLY A 77 -9.67 12.11 -3.66
C GLY A 77 -9.39 11.01 -2.64
N VAL A 78 -9.46 9.74 -3.02
CA VAL A 78 -9.07 8.61 -2.14
C VAL A 78 -7.55 8.48 -2.15
N THR A 79 -6.95 8.45 -0.97
CA THR A 79 -5.51 8.23 -0.75
C THR A 79 -5.30 6.89 -0.09
N CYS A 80 -4.43 6.07 -0.67
CA CYS A 80 -4.02 4.79 -0.13
C CYS A 80 -2.55 4.83 0.29
N LEU A 81 -2.22 4.27 1.44
CA LEU A 81 -0.83 4.00 1.83
C LEU A 81 -0.36 2.76 1.06
N VAL A 82 0.76 2.88 0.36
CA VAL A 82 1.32 1.78 -0.44
C VAL A 82 2.64 1.24 0.13
N ALA A 83 3.34 2.04 0.94
CA ALA A 83 4.49 1.61 1.72
C ALA A 83 4.67 2.54 2.93
N SER A 84 5.30 2.04 4.00
CA SER A 84 5.65 2.83 5.18
C SER A 84 6.80 2.17 5.93
N GLY A 85 7.60 2.94 6.64
CA GLY A 85 8.75 2.42 7.37
C GLY A 85 9.40 3.41 8.33
N GLN A 86 10.69 3.20 8.54
CA GLN A 86 11.57 4.02 9.38
C GLN A 86 12.88 4.31 8.62
N ALA A 87 13.69 5.21 9.17
CA ALA A 87 15.01 5.59 8.63
C ALA A 87 14.92 6.11 7.19
N PHE A 88 14.15 7.20 7.01
CA PHE A 88 14.09 7.91 5.74
C PHE A 88 15.39 8.67 5.46
N GLU A 89 15.81 8.70 4.20
CA GLU A 89 16.93 9.51 3.73
C GLU A 89 16.49 10.25 2.46
N GLU A 90 16.64 11.57 2.46
CA GLU A 90 16.41 12.39 1.28
C GLU A 90 17.70 12.43 0.45
N LEU A 91 17.61 11.96 -0.79
CA LEU A 91 18.72 11.94 -1.73
C LEU A 91 18.38 12.77 -2.97
N ALA A 92 19.31 13.62 -3.39
CA ALA A 92 19.25 14.38 -4.64
C ALA A 92 20.43 13.99 -5.53
N GLU A 93 20.44 12.74 -5.98
CA GLU A 93 21.49 12.20 -6.83
C GLU A 93 21.37 12.75 -8.26
N VAL A 94 22.50 13.10 -8.84
CA VAL A 94 22.59 13.48 -10.26
C VAL A 94 22.61 12.24 -11.13
N LEU A 95 22.05 12.34 -12.34
CA LEU A 95 22.21 11.29 -13.34
C LEU A 95 23.70 11.03 -13.57
N PRO A 96 24.15 9.75 -13.56
CA PRO A 96 25.51 9.42 -13.98
C PRO A 96 25.79 10.01 -15.36
N ALA A 97 27.03 10.47 -15.58
CA ALA A 97 27.43 10.91 -16.91
C ALA A 97 27.27 9.74 -17.89
N ASP A 98 26.69 10.01 -19.07
CA ASP A 98 26.65 9.04 -20.15
C ASP A 98 28.09 8.58 -20.42
N GLY A 99 28.33 7.29 -20.22
CA GLY A 99 29.62 6.69 -20.55
C GLY A 99 29.89 6.93 -22.04
N ASN A 100 31.02 7.58 -22.35
CA ASN A 100 31.59 7.48 -23.69
C ASN A 100 32.16 6.06 -23.80
N ASP A 101 31.29 5.11 -24.15
CA ASP A 101 31.65 3.77 -24.59
C ASP A 101 32.34 3.90 -25.96
N ALA A 102 33.55 4.47 -25.96
CA ALA A 102 34.46 4.49 -27.09
C ALA A 102 35.23 3.17 -27.20
#